data_AF-A0A3D3PPD2-F1
#
_entry.id   AF-A0A3D3PPD2-F1
#
_cell.length_a   1.000
_cell.length_b   1.000
_cell.length_c   1.000
_cell.angle_alpha   90.00
_cell.angle_beta   90.00
_cell.angle_gamma   90.00
#
_symmetry.space_group_name_H-M   'P 1'
#
loop_
_entity.id
_entity.type
_entity.pdbx_description
1 polymer ?
#
loop_
_entity_poly.entity_id
_entity_poly.type
_entity_poly.pdbx_seq_one_letter_code
_entity_poly.pdbx_strand_id
1 'polypeptide(L)'
;MTDLSVVQNLTEYKPANKVRFVTAASLFDGHDASINIMRRILMANGAEVIHLGHNRSVDDVVTAALQEDAQGIALSSYQGGHVEYFKYMIDLLKQRGGAHIKVFGGGGGVIVPEEIAELHAYGVTRIFSPEDGQRMGLVGMILSMIQACDTDLSAYAPKTLDALAGTDVASKHRALAQLITALENDKASPALKAELHQAAKGLKVPTLGITGTGGAGKSSLTDELIRRIRLDQDDALNIAIISIDPSRRKSGGALLGDRIRMNAINPWGDPTRAQSRVFMRSLATREAGSEISQALPDVLAACKVAGFDLVIVETSGIGQGDAAIVPLVDLSMYVMTPEFGAASQLEKIDMLDFADFVAINKFDRKGSLDALRDVAKQYQRNRELWKQRPDEMPVYGTQASRFNDDGVTALYQGLLPRLAELGLHTKPSKLAAVAVKYSSGKNAIVPPARSRYLAEIADSVRGYHRFTAKQVRLARERQQLQETRRMVAAAGKHADLDDLITERDENLDPNAKKLLALWPDMQAAYAGDDYVVKIRDKEIRTRLVATTLSGTKIRKVALPRYEDHGEILR
;
A
#
# COMPACT_ATOMS: atom_id res chain seq x y z
N MET A 1 -7.28 -37.65 23.44
CA MET A 1 -8.39 -38.24 22.68
C MET A 1 -8.99 -37.14 21.82
N THR A 2 -8.94 -37.34 20.51
CA THR A 2 -9.21 -36.39 19.43
C THR A 2 -10.70 -36.24 19.16
N ASP A 3 -11.22 -35.02 19.22
CA ASP A 3 -12.55 -34.71 18.70
C ASP A 3 -12.44 -34.15 17.28
N LEU A 4 -12.61 -35.04 16.29
CA LEU A 4 -12.65 -34.71 14.86
C LEU A 4 -13.93 -33.93 14.47
N SER A 5 -14.93 -33.81 15.38
CA SER A 5 -16.17 -33.08 15.11
C SER A 5 -15.96 -31.55 15.03
N VAL A 6 -14.93 -31.02 15.69
CA VAL A 6 -14.61 -29.58 15.67
C VAL A 6 -14.19 -29.13 14.26
N VAL A 7 -13.47 -29.97 13.51
CA VAL A 7 -12.98 -29.63 12.16
C VAL A 7 -14.11 -29.71 11.12
N GLN A 8 -15.04 -30.66 11.26
CA GLN A 8 -16.20 -30.78 10.36
C GLN A 8 -17.25 -29.66 10.55
N ASN A 9 -17.39 -29.10 11.75
CA ASN A 9 -18.33 -28.00 12.01
C ASN A 9 -17.81 -26.62 11.56
N LEU A 10 -16.50 -26.46 11.34
CA LEU A 10 -15.91 -25.16 11.04
C LEU A 10 -15.99 -24.76 9.57
N THR A 11 -16.15 -25.68 8.61
CA THR A 11 -16.02 -25.37 7.16
C THR A 11 -17.06 -24.40 6.59
N GLU A 12 -18.14 -24.10 7.31
CA GLU A 12 -19.21 -23.18 6.88
C GLU A 12 -19.58 -22.10 7.91
N TYR A 13 -18.75 -21.88 8.94
CA TYR A 13 -19.09 -20.91 10.00
C TYR A 13 -19.30 -19.51 9.44
N LYS A 14 -20.49 -18.94 9.69
CA LYS A 14 -20.82 -17.55 9.37
C LYS A 14 -21.04 -16.79 10.68
N PRO A 15 -20.37 -15.64 10.88
CA PRO A 15 -20.53 -14.88 12.10
C PRO A 15 -21.95 -14.32 12.21
N ALA A 16 -22.55 -14.40 13.40
CA ALA A 16 -23.83 -13.80 13.73
C ALA A 16 -23.71 -12.28 13.91
N ASN A 17 -22.56 -11.81 14.40
CA ASN A 17 -22.27 -10.41 14.66
C ASN A 17 -21.34 -9.82 13.59
N LYS A 18 -21.21 -8.49 13.59
CA LYS A 18 -20.20 -7.79 12.79
C LYS A 18 -18.83 -7.92 13.45
N VAL A 19 -18.13 -8.99 13.11
CA VAL A 19 -16.80 -9.31 13.66
C VAL A 19 -15.74 -8.43 13.02
N ARG A 20 -15.02 -7.68 13.86
CA ARG A 20 -13.94 -6.78 13.48
C ARG A 20 -12.61 -7.30 14.01
N PHE A 21 -11.58 -7.26 13.15
CA PHE A 21 -10.22 -7.63 13.50
C PHE A 21 -9.23 -6.52 13.23
N VAL A 22 -8.31 -6.27 14.17
CA VAL A 22 -7.07 -5.53 13.91
C VAL A 22 -5.97 -6.52 13.55
N THR A 23 -5.27 -6.29 12.43
CA THR A 23 -4.20 -7.18 11.97
C THR A 23 -2.90 -6.42 11.73
N ALA A 24 -1.78 -6.96 12.23
CA ALA A 24 -0.46 -6.36 12.06
C ALA A 24 0.68 -7.39 12.14
N ALA A 25 1.87 -7.02 11.69
CA ALA A 25 3.11 -7.67 12.12
C ALA A 25 3.75 -6.89 13.28
N SER A 26 4.45 -7.61 14.16
CA SER A 26 5.07 -7.08 15.37
C SER A 26 6.12 -5.98 15.12
N LEU A 27 6.61 -5.35 16.19
CA LEU A 27 7.58 -4.26 16.12
C LEU A 27 8.89 -4.76 15.50
N PHE A 28 9.45 -3.98 14.57
CA PHE A 28 10.63 -4.31 13.77
C PHE A 28 10.53 -5.60 12.95
N ASP A 29 9.31 -6.13 12.78
CA ASP A 29 9.05 -7.26 11.91
C ASP A 29 8.54 -6.80 10.55
N GLY A 30 9.29 -7.11 9.49
CA GLY A 30 8.93 -6.87 8.10
C GLY A 30 8.20 -8.05 7.44
N HIS A 31 8.02 -9.18 8.12
CA HIS A 31 7.38 -10.37 7.56
C HIS A 31 5.86 -10.24 7.54
N ASP A 32 5.34 -9.56 6.52
CA ASP A 32 3.90 -9.32 6.37
C ASP A 32 3.21 -10.38 5.49
N ALA A 33 3.96 -11.28 4.86
CA ALA A 33 3.44 -12.27 3.92
C ALA A 33 2.36 -13.17 4.56
N SER A 34 2.61 -13.67 5.77
CA SER A 34 1.65 -14.54 6.46
C SER A 34 0.40 -13.79 6.89
N ILE A 35 0.55 -12.60 7.50
CA ILE A 35 -0.61 -11.83 7.98
C ILE A 35 -1.46 -11.32 6.81
N ASN A 36 -0.85 -11.05 5.66
CA ASN A 36 -1.55 -10.73 4.41
C ASN A 36 -2.42 -11.89 3.90
N ILE A 37 -1.97 -13.13 4.03
CA ILE A 37 -2.78 -14.31 3.70
C ILE A 37 -3.92 -14.47 4.72
N MET A 38 -3.61 -14.40 6.02
CA MET A 38 -4.60 -14.56 7.09
C MET A 38 -5.73 -13.52 6.98
N ARG A 39 -5.42 -12.24 6.78
CA ARG A 39 -6.45 -11.19 6.63
C ARG A 39 -7.32 -11.38 5.40
N ARG A 40 -6.78 -11.92 4.29
CA ARG A 40 -7.58 -12.22 3.10
C ARG A 40 -8.63 -13.27 3.40
N ILE A 41 -8.27 -14.29 4.18
CA ILE A 41 -9.19 -15.35 4.59
C ILE A 41 -10.21 -14.81 5.61
N LEU A 42 -9.81 -13.95 6.57
CA LEU A 42 -10.75 -13.27 7.49
C LEU A 42 -11.83 -12.51 6.72
N MET A 43 -11.43 -11.67 5.75
CA MET A 43 -12.37 -10.90 4.93
C MET A 43 -13.25 -11.78 4.04
N ALA A 44 -12.71 -12.89 3.53
CA ALA A 44 -13.47 -13.84 2.73
C ALA A 44 -14.56 -14.55 3.54
N ASN A 45 -14.41 -14.61 4.86
CA ASN A 45 -15.36 -15.23 5.79
C ASN A 45 -16.14 -14.21 6.63
N GLY A 46 -16.32 -12.99 6.10
CA GLY A 46 -17.28 -12.02 6.65
C GLY A 46 -16.75 -11.06 7.70
N ALA A 47 -15.46 -11.10 8.05
CA ALA A 47 -14.88 -10.15 8.99
C ALA A 47 -14.54 -8.80 8.33
N GLU A 48 -14.73 -7.72 9.09
CA GLU A 48 -14.20 -6.38 8.78
C GLU A 48 -12.77 -6.28 9.34
N VAL A 49 -11.77 -6.11 8.47
CA VAL A 49 -10.37 -6.16 8.88
C VAL A 49 -9.71 -4.79 8.77
N ILE A 50 -9.32 -4.24 9.92
CA ILE A 50 -8.47 -3.06 10.03
C ILE A 50 -7.02 -3.53 9.96
N HIS A 51 -6.37 -3.27 8.83
CA HIS A 51 -5.01 -3.74 8.62
C HIS A 51 -4.00 -2.63 8.85
N LEU A 52 -3.07 -2.84 9.79
CA LEU A 52 -2.04 -1.86 10.12
C LEU A 52 -0.73 -2.10 9.36
N GLY A 53 -0.59 -3.20 8.60
CA GLY A 53 0.66 -3.53 7.92
C GLY A 53 1.68 -4.15 8.86
N HIS A 54 2.95 -3.74 8.73
CA HIS A 54 4.08 -4.31 9.44
C HIS A 54 4.78 -3.28 10.34
N ASN A 55 5.76 -3.71 11.14
CA ASN A 55 6.51 -2.85 12.05
C ASN A 55 5.62 -2.02 13.00
N ARG A 56 4.73 -2.69 13.76
CA ARG A 56 3.81 -2.00 14.68
C ARG A 56 4.16 -2.25 16.13
N SER A 57 4.26 -1.16 16.89
CA SER A 57 4.43 -1.25 18.35
C SER A 57 3.16 -1.80 19.00
N VAL A 58 3.28 -2.29 20.24
CA VAL A 58 2.11 -2.72 21.03
C VAL A 58 1.15 -1.54 21.23
N ASP A 59 1.66 -0.33 21.48
CA ASP A 59 0.83 0.86 21.68
C ASP A 59 0.01 1.20 20.43
N ASP A 60 0.60 1.10 19.23
CA ASP A 60 -0.11 1.32 17.96
C ASP A 60 -1.27 0.33 17.80
N VAL A 61 -1.00 -0.96 18.01
CA VAL A 61 -2.00 -2.03 17.81
C VAL A 61 -3.12 -1.92 18.83
N VAL A 62 -2.79 -1.68 20.10
CA VAL A 62 -3.77 -1.54 21.18
C VAL A 62 -4.61 -0.29 20.99
N THR A 63 -3.99 0.85 20.69
CA THR A 63 -4.72 2.10 20.41
C THR A 63 -5.68 1.93 19.24
N ALA A 64 -5.25 1.29 18.15
CA ALA A 64 -6.13 0.96 17.03
C ALA A 64 -7.27 0.03 17.47
N ALA A 65 -7.00 -1.08 18.17
CA ALA A 65 -8.04 -2.02 18.58
C ALA A 65 -9.09 -1.40 19.51
N LEU A 66 -8.68 -0.49 20.39
CA LEU A 66 -9.58 0.20 21.31
C LEU A 66 -10.44 1.26 20.62
N GLN A 67 -9.88 2.02 19.68
CA GLN A 67 -10.62 3.04 18.91
C GLN A 67 -11.57 2.39 17.88
N GLU A 68 -11.13 1.31 17.25
CA GLU A 68 -11.90 0.54 16.27
C GLU A 68 -12.94 -0.39 16.92
N ASP A 69 -12.87 -0.55 18.25
CA ASP A 69 -13.66 -1.45 19.08
C ASP A 69 -13.75 -2.86 18.46
N ALA A 70 -12.59 -3.46 18.23
CA ALA A 70 -12.48 -4.76 17.59
C ALA A 70 -12.68 -5.92 18.58
N GLN A 71 -13.31 -7.01 18.15
CA GLN A 71 -13.40 -8.24 18.94
C GLN A 71 -12.07 -8.98 19.01
N GLY A 72 -11.24 -8.86 17.96
CA GLY A 72 -10.00 -9.63 17.82
C GLY A 72 -8.81 -8.82 17.33
N ILE A 73 -7.63 -9.21 17.79
CA ILE A 73 -6.33 -8.78 17.28
C ILE A 73 -5.60 -10.01 16.75
N ALA A 74 -5.10 -9.97 15.51
CA ALA A 74 -4.28 -11.04 14.95
C ALA A 74 -2.90 -10.52 14.56
N LEU A 75 -1.85 -11.17 15.08
CA LEU A 75 -0.48 -10.73 14.92
C LEU A 75 0.40 -11.80 14.29
N SER A 76 1.36 -11.36 13.48
CA SER A 76 2.52 -12.16 13.12
C SER A 76 3.78 -11.66 13.81
N SER A 77 4.58 -12.58 14.34
CA SER A 77 5.89 -12.26 14.93
C SER A 77 6.93 -13.31 14.55
N TYR A 78 7.88 -12.92 13.71
CA TYR A 78 8.94 -13.79 13.18
C TYR A 78 10.36 -13.39 13.63
N GLN A 79 10.52 -12.30 14.37
CA GLN A 79 11.82 -11.75 14.77
C GLN A 79 12.24 -12.10 16.22
N GLY A 80 11.41 -12.84 16.95
CA GLY A 80 11.60 -13.07 18.39
C GLY A 80 11.08 -11.93 19.26
N GLY A 81 11.28 -12.01 20.58
CA GLY A 81 10.72 -11.05 21.55
C GLY A 81 9.19 -11.11 21.65
N HIS A 82 8.58 -12.17 21.13
CA HIS A 82 7.13 -12.34 21.07
C HIS A 82 6.52 -12.53 22.46
N VAL A 83 7.23 -13.18 23.40
CA VAL A 83 6.72 -13.38 24.76
C VAL A 83 6.45 -12.03 25.43
N GLU A 84 7.44 -11.13 25.42
CA GLU A 84 7.33 -9.78 25.97
C GLU A 84 6.30 -8.95 25.22
N TYR A 85 6.30 -9.03 23.88
CA TYR A 85 5.37 -8.28 23.03
C TYR A 85 3.91 -8.63 23.34
N PHE A 86 3.57 -9.93 23.40
CA PHE A 86 2.21 -10.38 23.69
C PHE A 86 1.81 -10.12 25.14
N LYS A 87 2.70 -10.34 26.12
CA LYS A 87 2.41 -10.02 27.52
C LYS A 87 2.11 -8.54 27.71
N TYR A 88 2.95 -7.67 27.15
CA TYR A 88 2.75 -6.23 27.22
C TYR A 88 1.43 -5.82 26.56
N MET A 89 1.07 -6.44 25.43
CA MET A 89 -0.22 -6.20 24.79
C MET A 89 -1.41 -6.57 25.67
N ILE A 90 -1.38 -7.73 26.31
CA ILE A 90 -2.44 -8.18 27.22
C ILE A 90 -2.57 -7.21 28.40
N ASP A 91 -1.46 -6.77 28.99
CA ASP A 91 -1.47 -5.82 30.10
C ASP A 91 -2.04 -4.48 29.69
N LEU A 92 -1.61 -3.95 28.54
CA LEU A 92 -2.05 -2.65 28.05
C LEU A 92 -3.54 -2.66 27.66
N LEU A 93 -4.03 -3.77 27.09
CA LEU A 93 -5.47 -3.97 26.84
C LEU A 93 -6.26 -3.98 28.15
N LYS A 94 -5.80 -4.71 29.18
CA LYS A 94 -6.48 -4.74 30.49
C LYS A 94 -6.52 -3.35 31.12
N GLN A 95 -5.39 -2.64 31.11
CA GLN A 95 -5.27 -1.30 31.70
C GLN A 95 -6.16 -0.26 31.01
N ARG A 96 -6.37 -0.37 29.69
CA ARG A 96 -7.09 0.63 28.88
C ARG A 96 -8.51 0.21 28.49
N GLY A 97 -9.12 -0.74 29.21
CA GLY A 97 -10.54 -1.11 29.03
C GLY A 97 -10.83 -2.02 27.83
N GLY A 98 -9.84 -2.78 27.38
CA GLY A 98 -9.90 -3.75 26.27
C GLY A 98 -9.72 -5.21 26.69
N ALA A 99 -9.92 -5.56 27.97
CA ALA A 99 -9.69 -6.92 28.48
C ALA A 99 -10.50 -8.03 27.78
N HIS A 100 -11.62 -7.69 27.14
CA HIS A 100 -12.45 -8.63 26.39
C HIS A 100 -11.96 -8.88 24.96
N ILE A 101 -11.06 -8.04 24.44
CA ILE A 101 -10.50 -8.18 23.09
C ILE A 101 -9.61 -9.42 23.05
N LYS A 102 -9.88 -10.31 22.09
CA LYS A 102 -9.18 -11.58 21.94
C LYS A 102 -7.89 -11.38 21.15
N VAL A 103 -6.77 -11.88 21.67
CA VAL A 103 -5.46 -11.78 21.01
C VAL A 103 -5.07 -13.11 20.41
N PHE A 104 -4.71 -13.08 19.12
CA PHE A 104 -4.24 -14.23 18.36
C PHE A 104 -2.85 -13.95 17.79
N GLY A 105 -2.05 -15.00 17.62
CA GLY A 105 -0.69 -14.87 17.10
C GLY A 105 -0.21 -16.07 16.29
N GLY A 106 0.85 -15.86 15.52
CA GLY A 106 1.61 -16.91 14.86
C GLY A 106 3.00 -16.43 14.46
N GLY A 107 4.00 -17.31 14.56
CA GLY A 107 5.39 -17.01 14.24
C GLY A 107 6.11 -18.15 13.52
N GLY A 108 5.35 -19.09 12.95
CA GLY A 108 5.92 -20.33 12.42
C GLY A 108 6.64 -21.11 13.53
N GLY A 109 7.87 -21.54 13.25
CA GLY A 109 8.71 -22.26 14.23
C GLY A 109 9.43 -21.36 15.25
N VAL A 110 9.22 -20.04 15.22
CA VAL A 110 9.89 -19.09 16.12
C VAL A 110 9.32 -19.15 17.54
N ILE A 111 8.03 -19.45 17.68
CA ILE A 111 7.34 -19.54 18.98
C ILE A 111 7.24 -21.01 19.37
N VAL A 112 8.00 -21.43 20.38
CA VAL A 112 8.08 -22.85 20.78
C VAL A 112 6.90 -23.28 21.65
N PRO A 113 6.57 -24.58 21.76
CA PRO A 113 5.39 -25.05 22.50
C PRO A 113 5.30 -24.57 23.97
N GLU A 114 6.43 -24.44 24.65
CA GLU A 114 6.49 -23.94 26.04
C GLU A 114 6.07 -22.46 26.13
N GLU A 115 6.55 -21.62 25.22
CA GLU A 115 6.17 -20.21 25.11
C GLU A 115 4.70 -20.05 24.68
N ILE A 116 4.20 -20.93 23.81
CA ILE A 116 2.78 -20.98 23.45
C ILE A 116 1.93 -21.22 24.71
N ALA A 117 2.30 -22.22 25.53
CA ALA A 117 1.58 -22.53 26.76
C ALA A 117 1.64 -21.38 27.77
N GLU A 118 2.80 -20.75 27.92
CA GLU A 118 3.00 -19.57 28.77
C GLU A 118 2.12 -18.40 28.34
N LEU A 119 2.10 -18.07 27.04
CA LEU A 119 1.29 -16.98 26.51
C LEU A 119 -0.21 -17.24 26.64
N HIS A 120 -0.66 -18.48 26.45
CA HIS A 120 -2.06 -18.85 26.68
C HIS A 120 -2.44 -18.70 28.16
N ALA A 121 -1.57 -19.15 29.07
CA ALA A 121 -1.78 -18.98 30.51
C ALA A 121 -1.82 -17.50 30.93
N TYR A 122 -1.08 -16.63 30.25
CA TYR A 122 -1.06 -15.20 30.54
C TYR A 122 -2.34 -14.46 30.10
N GLY A 123 -2.97 -14.93 29.01
CA GLY A 123 -4.23 -14.38 28.50
C GLY A 123 -4.34 -14.26 26.99
N VAL A 124 -3.34 -14.70 26.21
CA VAL A 124 -3.46 -14.79 24.75
C VAL A 124 -4.48 -15.88 24.41
N THR A 125 -5.45 -15.57 23.55
CA THR A 125 -6.53 -16.50 23.19
C THR A 125 -6.01 -17.74 22.48
N ARG A 126 -5.17 -17.54 21.45
CA ARG A 126 -4.53 -18.64 20.73
C ARG A 126 -3.30 -18.16 19.96
N ILE A 127 -2.22 -18.91 20.10
CA ILE A 127 -1.05 -18.86 19.21
C ILE A 127 -1.11 -20.13 18.36
N PHE A 128 -1.05 -19.96 17.04
CA PHE A 128 -1.08 -21.08 16.10
C PHE A 128 0.34 -21.53 15.75
N SER A 129 0.61 -22.81 16.03
CA SER A 129 1.85 -23.49 15.65
C SER A 129 1.82 -23.97 14.20
N PRO A 130 2.97 -24.34 13.60
CA PRO A 130 2.99 -25.01 12.29
C PRO A 130 2.16 -26.29 12.25
N GLU A 131 2.14 -27.04 13.36
CA GLU A 131 1.35 -28.28 13.51
C GLU A 131 -0.16 -28.00 13.49
N ASP A 132 -0.60 -26.91 14.12
CA ASP A 132 -2.00 -26.46 14.01
C ASP A 132 -2.36 -26.13 12.56
N GLY A 133 -1.43 -25.50 11.82
CA GLY A 133 -1.60 -25.20 10.40
C GLY A 133 -1.77 -26.45 9.53
N GLN A 134 -1.00 -27.51 9.79
CA GLN A 134 -1.14 -28.80 9.10
C GLN A 134 -2.45 -29.51 9.47
N ARG A 135 -2.85 -29.46 10.74
CA ARG A 135 -4.04 -30.16 11.25
C ARG A 135 -5.35 -29.48 10.87
N MET A 136 -5.44 -28.16 11.02
CA MET A 136 -6.67 -27.38 10.84
C MET A 136 -6.80 -26.81 9.42
N GLY A 137 -5.68 -26.70 8.70
CA GLY A 137 -5.58 -25.88 7.50
C GLY A 137 -5.69 -24.38 7.79
N LEU A 138 -5.28 -23.56 6.83
CA LEU A 138 -5.34 -22.10 6.95
C LEU A 138 -6.76 -21.59 7.23
N VAL A 139 -7.75 -22.14 6.52
CA VAL A 139 -9.14 -21.73 6.66
C VAL A 139 -9.70 -22.14 8.03
N GLY A 140 -9.42 -23.35 8.51
CA GLY A 140 -9.89 -23.82 9.82
C GLY A 140 -9.34 -22.99 10.98
N MET A 141 -8.07 -22.57 10.92
CA MET A 141 -7.51 -21.64 11.91
C MET A 141 -8.30 -20.32 11.94
N ILE A 142 -8.57 -19.73 10.78
CA ILE A 142 -9.27 -18.45 10.69
C ILE A 142 -10.73 -18.56 11.15
N LEU A 143 -11.43 -19.63 10.79
CA LEU A 143 -12.81 -19.85 11.23
C LEU A 143 -12.89 -20.05 12.75
N SER A 144 -11.90 -20.72 13.35
CA SER A 144 -11.80 -20.80 14.82
C SER A 144 -11.57 -19.43 15.47
N MET A 145 -10.80 -18.54 14.83
CA MET A 145 -10.60 -17.17 15.31
C MET A 145 -11.90 -16.36 15.23
N ILE A 146 -12.61 -16.42 14.09
CA ILE A 146 -13.87 -15.71 13.90
C ILE A 146 -14.90 -16.19 14.92
N GLN A 147 -15.04 -17.51 15.11
CA GLN A 147 -15.97 -18.09 16.07
C GLN A 147 -15.68 -17.62 17.51
N ALA A 148 -14.40 -17.58 17.91
CA ALA A 148 -14.01 -17.09 19.23
C ALA A 148 -14.26 -15.58 19.44
N CYS A 149 -14.38 -14.82 18.34
CA CYS A 149 -14.64 -13.38 18.33
C CYS A 149 -16.08 -13.02 17.98
N ASP A 150 -16.98 -13.99 17.77
CA ASP A 150 -18.35 -13.73 17.35
C ASP A 150 -19.25 -13.33 18.53
N THR A 151 -18.98 -12.15 19.08
CA THR A 151 -19.67 -11.58 20.23
C THR A 151 -20.21 -10.19 19.92
N ASP A 152 -21.38 -9.86 20.46
CA ASP A 152 -21.97 -8.52 20.38
C ASP A 152 -21.26 -7.55 21.33
N LEU A 153 -20.54 -6.58 20.77
CA LEU A 153 -19.84 -5.55 21.55
C LEU A 153 -20.76 -4.39 21.97
N SER A 154 -21.96 -4.26 21.41
CA SER A 154 -22.92 -3.22 21.80
C SER A 154 -23.36 -3.32 23.27
N ALA A 155 -23.14 -4.47 23.91
CA ALA A 155 -23.32 -4.64 25.35
C ALA A 155 -22.41 -3.74 26.20
N TYR A 156 -21.20 -3.43 25.71
CA TYR A 156 -20.24 -2.55 26.40
C TYR A 156 -20.47 -1.06 26.15
N ALA A 157 -21.35 -0.71 25.21
CA ALA A 157 -21.63 0.68 24.88
C ALA A 157 -22.32 1.42 26.03
N PRO A 158 -21.94 2.68 26.31
CA PRO A 158 -22.58 3.47 27.34
C PRO A 158 -24.07 3.65 27.04
N LYS A 159 -24.89 3.66 28.09
CA LYS A 159 -26.35 3.82 27.97
C LYS A 159 -26.82 5.27 28.10
N THR A 160 -25.97 6.15 28.59
CA THR A 160 -26.20 7.60 28.73
C THR A 160 -25.03 8.36 28.15
N LEU A 161 -25.23 9.66 27.86
CA LEU A 161 -24.17 10.53 27.34
C LEU A 161 -23.17 10.98 28.41
N ASP A 162 -23.38 10.66 29.69
CA ASP A 162 -22.47 11.04 30.79
C ASP A 162 -21.05 10.51 30.57
N ALA A 163 -20.92 9.35 29.91
CA ALA A 163 -19.62 8.77 29.54
C ALA A 163 -18.84 9.60 28.51
N LEU A 164 -19.50 10.56 27.83
CA LEU A 164 -18.90 11.54 26.93
C LEU A 164 -18.78 12.93 27.57
N ALA A 165 -19.21 13.11 28.82
CA ALA A 165 -19.08 14.37 29.54
C ALA A 165 -17.65 14.62 30.05
N GLY A 166 -17.35 15.85 30.46
CA GLY A 166 -16.03 16.27 30.95
C GLY A 166 -15.18 16.99 29.88
N THR A 167 -14.00 17.47 30.27
CA THR A 167 -13.12 18.28 29.41
C THR A 167 -11.99 17.50 28.74
N ASP A 168 -11.57 16.36 29.30
CA ASP A 168 -10.52 15.54 28.73
C ASP A 168 -11.07 14.61 27.63
N VAL A 169 -10.89 15.01 26.37
CA VAL A 169 -11.36 14.26 25.19
C VAL A 169 -10.71 12.88 25.08
N ALA A 170 -9.41 12.76 25.42
CA ALA A 170 -8.67 11.52 25.27
C ALA A 170 -9.24 10.40 26.16
N SER A 171 -9.67 10.75 27.38
CA SER A 171 -10.30 9.81 28.33
C SER A 171 -11.60 9.20 27.79
N LYS A 172 -12.30 9.91 26.88
CA LYS A 172 -13.60 9.51 26.32
C LYS A 172 -13.47 8.61 25.09
N HIS A 173 -12.28 8.49 24.50
CA HIS A 173 -12.08 7.74 23.25
C HIS A 173 -12.64 6.31 23.32
N ARG A 174 -12.47 5.62 24.46
CA ARG A 174 -12.99 4.25 24.60
C ARG A 174 -14.51 4.19 24.62
N ALA A 175 -15.15 5.04 25.42
CA ALA A 175 -16.61 5.13 25.50
C ALA A 175 -17.23 5.55 24.17
N LEU A 176 -16.60 6.51 23.47
CA LEU A 176 -16.99 6.92 22.12
C LEU A 176 -16.90 5.77 21.12
N ALA A 177 -15.79 5.02 21.11
CA ALA A 177 -15.62 3.89 20.22
C ALA A 177 -16.73 2.83 20.40
N GLN A 178 -17.09 2.52 21.66
CA GLN A 178 -18.15 1.55 21.95
C GLN A 178 -19.54 2.09 21.63
N LEU A 179 -19.79 3.38 21.86
CA LEU A 179 -21.03 4.04 21.44
C LEU A 179 -21.18 3.98 19.92
N ILE A 180 -20.12 4.27 19.16
CA ILE A 180 -20.13 4.15 17.70
C ILE A 180 -20.49 2.72 17.28
N THR A 181 -19.95 1.69 17.94
CA THR A 181 -20.33 0.29 17.65
C THR A 181 -21.83 0.05 17.85
N ALA A 182 -22.44 0.58 18.92
CA ALA A 182 -23.88 0.44 19.15
C ALA A 182 -24.72 1.25 18.16
N LEU A 183 -24.26 2.42 17.72
CA LEU A 183 -24.92 3.23 16.68
C LEU A 183 -24.86 2.52 15.32
N GLU A 184 -23.69 2.02 14.94
CA GLU A 184 -23.44 1.34 13.65
C GLU A 184 -24.19 0.00 13.53
N ASN A 185 -24.44 -0.68 14.65
CA ASN A 185 -25.19 -1.93 14.71
C ASN A 185 -26.69 -1.73 14.98
N ASP A 186 -27.17 -0.49 15.06
CA ASP A 186 -28.55 -0.13 15.41
C ASP A 186 -29.03 -0.75 16.75
N LYS A 187 -28.13 -0.79 17.73
CA LYS A 187 -28.38 -1.30 19.09
C LYS A 187 -28.47 -0.20 20.16
N ALA A 188 -28.15 1.04 19.81
CA ALA A 188 -28.40 2.20 20.67
C ALA A 188 -29.92 2.47 20.77
N SER A 189 -30.41 2.83 21.96
CA SER A 189 -31.84 3.09 22.15
C SER A 189 -32.27 4.34 21.36
N PRO A 190 -33.51 4.39 20.82
CA PRO A 190 -34.01 5.58 20.12
C PRO A 190 -33.96 6.85 20.97
N ALA A 191 -34.18 6.73 22.29
CA ALA A 191 -34.07 7.84 23.23
C ALA A 191 -32.64 8.39 23.30
N LEU A 192 -31.63 7.52 23.41
CA LEU A 192 -30.23 7.93 23.43
C LEU A 192 -29.80 8.57 22.10
N LYS A 193 -30.25 8.03 20.96
CA LYS A 193 -30.00 8.66 19.65
C LYS A 193 -30.60 10.06 19.57
N ALA A 194 -31.85 10.23 20.01
CA ALA A 194 -32.51 11.53 20.02
C ALA A 194 -31.81 12.53 20.94
N GLU A 195 -31.40 12.09 22.14
CA GLU A 195 -30.60 12.89 23.08
C GLU A 195 -29.26 13.31 22.47
N LEU A 196 -28.56 12.38 21.82
CA LEU A 196 -27.27 12.62 21.16
C LEU A 196 -27.39 13.70 20.08
N HIS A 197 -28.37 13.56 19.18
CA HIS A 197 -28.62 14.54 18.12
C HIS A 197 -29.04 15.89 18.69
N GLN A 198 -29.83 15.91 19.77
CA GLN A 198 -30.24 17.14 20.42
C GLN A 198 -29.05 17.85 21.07
N ALA A 199 -28.15 17.12 21.73
CA ALA A 199 -26.91 17.67 22.28
C ALA A 199 -25.97 18.19 21.18
N ALA A 200 -25.87 17.49 20.05
CA ALA A 200 -25.01 17.88 18.93
C ALA A 200 -25.46 19.17 18.23
N LYS A 201 -26.77 19.46 18.14
CA LYS A 201 -27.31 20.66 17.45
C LYS A 201 -26.77 21.99 17.99
N GLY A 202 -26.41 22.06 19.27
CA GLY A 202 -25.87 23.27 19.89
C GLY A 202 -24.36 23.49 19.69
N LEU A 203 -23.66 22.50 19.13
CA LEU A 203 -22.19 22.49 19.06
C LEU A 203 -21.71 22.96 17.68
N LYS A 204 -20.89 24.01 17.67
CA LYS A 204 -20.25 24.55 16.46
C LYS A 204 -18.92 23.87 16.19
N VAL A 205 -18.97 22.55 15.98
CA VAL A 205 -17.80 21.75 15.61
C VAL A 205 -17.81 21.53 14.10
N PRO A 206 -16.82 22.08 13.35
CA PRO A 206 -16.76 21.92 11.91
C PRO A 206 -16.51 20.47 11.50
N THR A 207 -17.15 20.09 10.40
CA THR A 207 -17.03 18.79 9.75
C THR A 207 -16.47 18.95 8.34
N LEU A 208 -15.36 18.28 8.04
CA LEU A 208 -14.73 18.26 6.72
C LEU A 208 -14.93 16.90 6.06
N GLY A 209 -15.66 16.86 4.95
CA GLY A 209 -15.79 15.69 4.10
C GLY A 209 -14.72 15.66 3.02
N ILE A 210 -13.90 14.62 3.00
CA ILE A 210 -12.88 14.36 1.97
C ILE A 210 -13.36 13.19 1.13
N THR A 211 -13.71 13.46 -0.12
CA THR A 211 -14.17 12.48 -1.10
C THR A 211 -13.31 12.53 -2.35
N GLY A 212 -13.46 11.56 -3.25
CA GLY A 212 -12.60 11.43 -4.42
C GLY A 212 -12.50 10.04 -4.98
N THR A 213 -11.92 9.95 -6.18
CA THR A 213 -11.80 8.68 -6.91
C THR A 213 -10.92 7.67 -6.18
N GLY A 214 -11.21 6.38 -6.38
CA GLY A 214 -10.44 5.29 -5.80
C GLY A 214 -8.94 5.39 -6.13
N GLY A 215 -8.11 5.39 -5.08
CA GLY A 215 -6.66 5.47 -5.25
C GLY A 215 -6.10 6.86 -5.58
N ALA A 216 -6.90 7.93 -5.55
CA ALA A 216 -6.40 9.31 -5.71
C ALA A 216 -5.42 9.74 -4.60
N GLY A 217 -5.42 9.02 -3.47
CA GLY A 217 -4.55 9.29 -2.32
C GLY A 217 -5.21 10.14 -1.25
N LYS A 218 -6.51 9.94 -1.02
CA LYS A 218 -7.33 10.61 0.00
C LYS A 218 -6.73 10.42 1.40
N SER A 219 -6.62 9.17 1.88
CA SER A 219 -6.07 8.89 3.22
C SER A 219 -4.63 9.36 3.42
N SER A 220 -3.79 9.34 2.38
CA SER A 220 -2.45 9.97 2.43
C SER A 220 -2.51 11.49 2.53
N LEU A 221 -3.43 12.14 1.81
CA LEU A 221 -3.61 13.59 1.90
C LEU A 221 -4.22 13.99 3.26
N THR A 222 -5.19 13.22 3.76
CA THR A 222 -5.77 13.37 5.11
C THR A 222 -4.67 13.31 6.16
N ASP A 223 -3.80 12.28 6.13
CA ASP A 223 -2.66 12.16 7.05
C ASP A 223 -1.74 13.39 7.01
N GLU A 224 -1.40 13.83 5.80
CA GLU A 224 -0.55 14.99 5.61
C GLU A 224 -1.21 16.29 6.08
N LEU A 225 -2.53 16.46 5.91
CA LEU A 225 -3.30 17.59 6.45
C LEU A 225 -3.33 17.58 7.98
N ILE A 226 -3.59 16.42 8.60
CA ILE A 226 -3.48 16.25 10.05
C ILE A 226 -2.09 16.65 10.53
N ARG A 227 -1.04 16.21 9.84
CA ARG A 227 0.33 16.60 10.16
C ARG A 227 0.53 18.12 10.12
N ARG A 228 -0.03 18.84 9.13
CA ARG A 228 0.05 20.31 9.08
C ARG A 228 -0.69 20.93 10.26
N ILE A 229 -1.92 20.48 10.54
CA ILE A 229 -2.71 20.98 11.68
C ILE A 229 -1.91 20.83 12.99
N ARG A 230 -1.35 19.64 13.25
CA ARG A 230 -0.59 19.36 14.48
C ARG A 230 0.66 20.22 14.59
N LEU A 231 1.43 20.36 13.51
CA LEU A 231 2.63 21.20 13.48
C LEU A 231 2.30 22.69 13.66
N ASP A 232 1.25 23.15 13.00
CA ASP A 232 0.85 24.55 12.97
C ASP A 232 0.24 25.00 14.30
N GLN A 233 -0.57 24.13 14.90
CA GLN A 233 -1.37 24.42 16.09
C GLN A 233 -0.77 23.84 17.38
N ASP A 234 0.46 23.31 17.31
CA ASP A 234 1.22 22.78 18.46
C ASP A 234 0.54 21.59 19.15
N ASP A 235 -0.07 20.72 18.35
CA ASP A 235 -0.88 19.58 18.80
C ASP A 235 -1.97 19.93 19.83
N ALA A 236 -2.50 21.16 19.76
CA ALA A 236 -3.51 21.65 20.70
C ALA A 236 -4.93 21.20 20.36
N LEU A 237 -5.19 20.83 19.10
CA LEU A 237 -6.52 20.50 18.61
C LEU A 237 -6.80 19.00 18.74
N ASN A 238 -8.00 18.66 19.19
CA ASN A 238 -8.52 17.30 19.20
C ASN A 238 -9.25 17.04 17.88
N ILE A 239 -8.85 16.01 17.14
CA ILE A 239 -9.38 15.72 15.81
C ILE A 239 -9.95 14.31 15.77
N ALA A 240 -11.20 14.18 15.32
CA ALA A 240 -11.82 12.89 15.02
C ALA A 240 -11.75 12.61 13.51
N ILE A 241 -11.37 11.40 13.14
CA ILE A 241 -11.28 10.94 11.75
C ILE A 241 -12.20 9.73 11.58
N ILE A 242 -13.18 9.84 10.68
CA ILE A 242 -14.09 8.76 10.32
C ILE A 242 -13.79 8.37 8.88
N SER A 243 -13.06 7.28 8.68
CA SER A 243 -12.75 6.76 7.34
C SER A 243 -13.73 5.67 6.95
N ILE A 244 -14.16 5.64 5.69
CA ILE A 244 -15.17 4.71 5.19
C ILE A 244 -14.60 3.92 4.02
N ASP A 245 -14.54 2.60 4.16
CA ASP A 245 -14.07 1.70 3.11
C ASP A 245 -15.22 0.80 2.60
N PRO A 246 -15.21 0.39 1.32
CA PRO A 246 -16.30 -0.37 0.74
C PRO A 246 -16.34 -1.82 1.25
N SER A 247 -17.53 -2.29 1.64
CA SER A 247 -17.75 -3.70 1.97
C SER A 247 -17.73 -4.60 0.72
N ARG A 248 -17.20 -5.82 0.85
CA ARG A 248 -17.24 -6.82 -0.22
C ARG A 248 -18.62 -7.47 -0.29
N ARG A 249 -19.33 -7.26 -1.41
CA ARG A 249 -20.68 -7.80 -1.66
C ARG A 249 -20.79 -9.32 -1.45
N LYS A 250 -19.78 -10.09 -1.89
CA LYS A 250 -19.85 -11.56 -1.88
C LYS A 250 -19.61 -12.17 -0.50
N SER A 251 -18.66 -11.65 0.26
CA SER A 251 -18.28 -12.22 1.56
C SER A 251 -18.91 -11.51 2.75
N GLY A 252 -19.40 -10.28 2.59
CA GLY A 252 -19.90 -9.44 3.69
C GLY A 252 -18.81 -8.78 4.53
N GLY A 253 -17.54 -9.21 4.40
CA GLY A 253 -16.39 -8.60 5.06
C GLY A 253 -15.85 -7.36 4.34
N ALA A 254 -14.87 -6.68 4.93
CA ALA A 254 -14.27 -5.47 4.38
C ALA A 254 -12.77 -5.39 4.66
N LEU A 255 -12.01 -4.74 3.77
CA LEU A 255 -10.66 -4.28 4.09
C LEU A 255 -10.78 -2.82 4.49
N LEU A 256 -10.60 -2.53 5.76
CA LEU A 256 -10.54 -1.17 6.29
C LEU A 256 -9.07 -0.75 6.25
N GLY A 257 -8.68 -0.23 5.09
CA GLY A 257 -7.31 -0.01 4.65
C GLY A 257 -6.82 1.42 4.81
N ASP A 258 -7.67 2.38 5.17
CA ASP A 258 -7.24 3.78 5.29
C ASP A 258 -6.26 4.00 6.45
N ARG A 259 -6.48 3.36 7.61
CA ARG A 259 -5.61 3.51 8.80
C ARG A 259 -4.14 3.12 8.53
N ILE A 260 -3.86 2.22 7.58
CA ILE A 260 -2.47 1.85 7.24
C ILE A 260 -1.65 3.03 6.70
N ARG A 261 -2.31 4.06 6.16
CA ARG A 261 -1.69 5.25 5.58
C ARG A 261 -1.48 6.38 6.58
N MET A 262 -2.10 6.27 7.75
CA MET A 262 -2.12 7.33 8.75
C MET A 262 -0.91 7.22 9.70
N ASN A 263 0.09 8.08 9.52
CA ASN A 263 1.29 8.14 10.36
C ASN A 263 1.22 9.27 11.39
N ALA A 264 0.44 10.31 11.13
CA ALA A 264 0.30 11.51 11.95
C ALA A 264 -0.86 11.43 12.97
N ILE A 265 -1.44 10.25 13.20
CA ILE A 265 -2.58 10.05 14.14
C ILE A 265 -2.14 9.53 15.52
N ASN A 266 -0.90 9.08 15.65
CA ASN A 266 -0.37 8.56 16.90
C ASN A 266 -0.09 9.69 17.92
N PRO A 267 0.04 9.39 19.22
CA PRO A 267 0.48 10.37 20.21
C PRO A 267 1.77 11.10 19.77
N TRP A 268 1.86 12.41 20.00
CA TRP A 268 2.96 13.25 19.52
C TRP A 268 3.69 13.95 20.66
N GLY A 269 4.95 14.26 20.41
CA GLY A 269 5.84 14.87 21.40
C GLY A 269 6.52 13.85 22.30
N ASP A 270 6.88 14.31 23.50
CA ASP A 270 7.58 13.50 24.52
C ASP A 270 6.73 12.28 24.93
N PRO A 271 7.22 11.03 24.82
CA PRO A 271 6.47 9.83 25.19
C PRO A 271 5.93 9.82 26.63
N THR A 272 6.54 10.57 27.54
CA THR A 272 6.11 10.69 28.94
C THR A 272 4.97 11.69 29.16
N ARG A 273 4.68 12.53 28.15
CA ARG A 273 3.66 13.59 28.19
C ARG A 273 2.72 13.58 26.97
N ALA A 274 2.95 12.69 26.01
CA ALA A 274 2.20 12.60 24.76
C ALA A 274 0.75 12.21 25.06
N GLN A 275 -0.18 13.07 24.63
CA GLN A 275 -1.61 12.83 24.73
C GLN A 275 -2.16 12.39 23.36
N SER A 276 -3.14 11.50 23.37
CA SER A 276 -3.86 11.11 22.15
C SER A 276 -4.80 12.24 21.75
N ARG A 277 -4.37 13.11 20.85
CA ARG A 277 -5.18 14.20 20.27
C ARG A 277 -6.04 13.77 19.10
N VAL A 278 -5.68 12.66 18.45
CA VAL A 278 -6.40 12.17 17.28
C VAL A 278 -7.12 10.88 17.62
N PHE A 279 -8.40 10.83 17.28
CA PHE A 279 -9.23 9.63 17.31
C PHE A 279 -9.54 9.23 15.88
N MET A 280 -9.38 7.95 15.54
CA MET A 280 -9.76 7.45 14.22
C MET A 280 -10.67 6.24 14.35
N ARG A 281 -11.72 6.19 13.55
CA ARG A 281 -12.62 5.04 13.43
C ARG A 281 -12.84 4.73 11.95
N SER A 282 -12.65 3.46 11.60
CA SER A 282 -12.85 2.98 10.24
C SER A 282 -14.20 2.28 10.15
N LEU A 283 -15.10 2.77 9.29
CA LEU A 283 -16.42 2.18 9.05
C LEU A 283 -16.41 1.44 7.72
N ALA A 284 -17.27 0.43 7.60
CA ALA A 284 -17.57 -0.18 6.33
C ALA A 284 -18.85 0.42 5.76
N THR A 285 -18.99 0.54 4.44
CA THR A 285 -20.25 1.05 3.84
C THR A 285 -21.46 0.18 4.19
N ARG A 286 -21.26 -1.14 4.38
CA ARG A 286 -22.26 -2.18 4.70
C ARG A 286 -23.43 -2.32 3.71
N GLU A 287 -23.54 -1.41 2.75
CA GLU A 287 -24.55 -1.40 1.70
C GLU A 287 -23.88 -1.38 0.31
N ALA A 288 -24.56 -1.98 -0.67
CA ALA A 288 -24.08 -2.01 -2.05
C ALA A 288 -24.41 -0.69 -2.76
N GLY A 289 -23.39 0.03 -3.23
CA GLY A 289 -23.57 1.21 -4.06
C GLY A 289 -23.70 2.53 -3.29
N SER A 290 -23.56 2.51 -1.96
CA SER A 290 -23.33 3.72 -1.17
C SER A 290 -21.85 3.88 -0.86
N GLU A 291 -21.36 5.12 -0.90
CA GLU A 291 -20.00 5.52 -0.56
C GLU A 291 -19.81 5.89 0.92
N ILE A 292 -20.91 5.99 1.67
CA ILE A 292 -20.98 6.33 3.10
C ILE A 292 -21.65 5.21 3.92
N SER A 293 -21.48 5.23 5.25
CA SER A 293 -22.22 4.36 6.17
C SER A 293 -23.54 5.04 6.57
N GLN A 294 -24.62 4.26 6.67
CA GLN A 294 -25.93 4.76 7.13
C GLN A 294 -25.89 5.33 8.55
N ALA A 295 -24.92 4.90 9.37
CA ALA A 295 -24.73 5.41 10.72
C ALA A 295 -23.89 6.70 10.76
N LEU A 296 -23.40 7.21 9.64
CA LEU A 296 -22.51 8.38 9.60
C LEU A 296 -23.10 9.61 10.32
N PRO A 297 -24.39 9.98 10.16
CA PRO A 297 -24.96 11.11 10.91
C PRO A 297 -24.90 10.93 12.43
N ASP A 298 -25.16 9.70 12.91
CA ASP A 298 -25.09 9.34 14.33
C ASP A 298 -23.64 9.42 14.84
N VAL A 299 -22.68 8.92 14.06
CA VAL A 299 -21.24 8.95 14.40
C VAL A 299 -20.70 10.38 14.44
N LEU A 300 -21.11 11.23 13.50
CA LEU A 300 -20.76 12.64 13.49
C LEU A 300 -21.28 13.33 14.76
N ALA A 301 -22.54 13.11 15.12
CA ALA A 301 -23.11 13.66 16.35
C ALA A 301 -22.36 13.19 17.60
N ALA A 302 -22.00 11.90 17.66
CA ALA A 302 -21.20 11.33 18.76
C ALA A 302 -19.82 12.01 18.89
N CYS A 303 -19.12 12.26 17.79
CA CYS A 303 -17.84 12.95 17.81
C CYS A 303 -17.99 14.41 18.24
N LYS A 304 -19.03 15.13 17.78
CA LYS A 304 -19.29 16.50 18.24
C LYS A 304 -19.53 16.54 19.75
N VAL A 305 -20.38 15.66 20.27
CA VAL A 305 -20.69 15.59 21.72
C VAL A 305 -19.48 15.17 22.56
N ALA A 306 -18.57 14.35 22.03
CA ALA A 306 -17.34 13.98 22.72
C ALA A 306 -16.37 15.17 22.94
N GLY A 307 -16.57 16.29 22.24
CA GLY A 307 -15.80 17.52 22.42
C GLY A 307 -14.60 17.66 21.49
N PHE A 308 -14.63 17.03 20.31
CA PHE A 308 -13.60 17.25 19.29
C PHE A 308 -13.70 18.66 18.69
N ASP A 309 -12.56 19.24 18.35
CA ASP A 309 -12.47 20.57 17.75
C ASP A 309 -12.75 20.51 16.23
N LEU A 310 -12.41 19.38 15.60
CA LEU A 310 -12.61 19.12 14.17
C LEU A 310 -13.00 17.66 13.96
N VAL A 311 -13.97 17.41 13.09
CA VAL A 311 -14.30 16.06 12.61
C VAL A 311 -14.02 15.97 11.11
N ILE A 312 -13.19 15.02 10.70
CA ILE A 312 -12.88 14.75 9.30
C ILE A 312 -13.52 13.42 8.91
N VAL A 313 -14.23 13.40 7.79
CA VAL A 313 -14.82 12.19 7.21
C VAL A 313 -14.14 11.91 5.88
N GLU A 314 -13.58 10.72 5.72
CA GLU A 314 -13.08 10.24 4.43
C GLU A 314 -14.06 9.20 3.87
N THR A 315 -14.55 9.42 2.65
CA THR A 315 -15.44 8.46 1.98
C THR A 315 -14.65 7.35 1.30
N SER A 316 -15.36 6.30 0.89
CA SER A 316 -14.78 5.30 -0.02
C SER A 316 -14.48 5.91 -1.40
N GLY A 317 -13.81 5.16 -2.27
CA GLY A 317 -13.55 5.62 -3.64
C GLY A 317 -14.85 5.80 -4.43
N ILE A 318 -15.14 7.03 -4.85
CA ILE A 318 -16.39 7.37 -5.55
C ILE A 318 -16.24 7.33 -7.07
N GLY A 319 -17.38 7.16 -7.76
CA GLY A 319 -17.54 7.38 -9.19
C GLY A 319 -17.72 8.86 -9.55
N GLN A 320 -18.10 9.13 -10.79
CA GLN A 320 -18.26 10.51 -11.30
C GLN A 320 -19.55 11.20 -10.83
N GLY A 321 -20.64 10.44 -10.62
CA GLY A 321 -21.97 10.97 -10.24
C GLY A 321 -22.33 10.82 -8.76
N ASP A 322 -21.33 10.60 -7.90
CA ASP A 322 -21.53 10.34 -6.47
C ASP A 322 -21.13 11.58 -5.66
N ALA A 323 -22.02 12.02 -4.75
CA ALA A 323 -21.80 13.22 -3.92
C ALA A 323 -22.48 13.11 -2.53
N ALA A 324 -22.70 11.89 -2.01
CA ALA A 324 -23.53 11.67 -0.82
C ALA A 324 -22.95 12.27 0.48
N ILE A 325 -21.68 12.66 0.50
CA ILE A 325 -21.06 13.29 1.66
C ILE A 325 -21.50 14.74 1.87
N VAL A 326 -21.87 15.45 0.79
CA VAL A 326 -22.18 16.89 0.79
C VAL A 326 -23.22 17.29 1.84
N PRO A 327 -24.40 16.63 1.96
CA PRO A 327 -25.40 17.05 2.94
C PRO A 327 -25.02 16.76 4.40
N LEU A 328 -23.91 16.05 4.66
CA LEU A 328 -23.52 15.60 6.00
C LEU A 328 -22.35 16.38 6.59
N VAL A 329 -21.72 17.26 5.82
CA VAL A 329 -20.50 17.99 6.23
C VAL A 329 -20.62 19.49 6.00
N ASP A 330 -19.88 20.27 6.77
CA ASP A 330 -19.86 21.74 6.66
C ASP A 330 -18.95 22.22 5.51
N LEU A 331 -17.87 21.48 5.22
CA LEU A 331 -17.01 21.68 4.06
C LEU A 331 -16.75 20.37 3.34
N SER A 332 -16.63 20.45 2.02
CA SER A 332 -16.33 19.31 1.17
C SER A 332 -15.07 19.53 0.34
N MET A 333 -14.23 18.49 0.26
CA MET A 333 -13.01 18.47 -0.53
C MET A 333 -13.05 17.31 -1.50
N TYR A 334 -12.89 17.60 -2.79
CA TYR A 334 -12.77 16.59 -3.85
C TYR A 334 -11.31 16.33 -4.19
N VAL A 335 -10.87 15.09 -4.02
CA VAL A 335 -9.50 14.65 -4.32
C VAL A 335 -9.49 13.85 -5.63
N MET A 336 -8.67 14.27 -6.57
CA MET A 336 -8.54 13.62 -7.88
C MET A 336 -7.08 13.50 -8.32
N THR A 337 -6.82 12.74 -9.38
CA THR A 337 -5.51 12.68 -10.04
C THR A 337 -5.50 13.48 -11.34
N PRO A 338 -4.33 13.84 -11.89
CA PRO A 338 -4.23 14.43 -13.22
C PRO A 338 -4.84 13.58 -14.34
N GLU A 339 -4.94 12.27 -14.16
CA GLU A 339 -5.54 11.36 -15.14
C GLU A 339 -7.08 11.27 -15.00
N PHE A 340 -7.80 12.19 -15.63
CA PHE A 340 -9.28 12.16 -15.71
C PHE A 340 -9.82 11.99 -17.15
N GLY A 341 -8.94 11.74 -18.11
CA GLY A 341 -9.31 11.64 -19.53
C GLY A 341 -9.35 13.00 -20.21
N ALA A 342 -10.36 13.23 -21.05
CA ALA A 342 -10.54 14.51 -21.74
C ALA A 342 -11.11 15.58 -20.80
N ALA A 343 -10.85 16.86 -21.07
CA ALA A 343 -11.40 17.98 -20.29
C ALA A 343 -12.94 17.98 -20.22
N SER A 344 -13.64 17.47 -21.24
CA SER A 344 -15.10 17.32 -21.23
C SER A 344 -15.62 16.29 -20.22
N GLN A 345 -14.77 15.44 -19.65
CA GLN A 345 -15.16 14.54 -18.56
C GLN A 345 -15.38 15.30 -17.25
N LEU A 346 -14.76 16.47 -17.08
CA LEU A 346 -14.93 17.30 -15.87
C LEU A 346 -16.37 17.82 -15.74
N GLU A 347 -17.08 17.98 -16.86
CA GLU A 347 -18.50 18.38 -16.90
C GLU A 347 -19.44 17.27 -16.39
N LYS A 348 -18.93 16.05 -16.17
CA LYS A 348 -19.71 14.90 -15.68
C LYS A 348 -19.40 14.55 -14.22
N ILE A 349 -18.49 15.28 -13.59
CA ILE A 349 -18.10 15.02 -12.20
C ILE A 349 -18.96 15.91 -11.31
N ASP A 350 -20.04 15.34 -10.77
CA ASP A 350 -21.00 16.06 -9.93
C ASP A 350 -20.32 16.72 -8.73
N MET A 351 -19.31 16.05 -8.16
CA MET A 351 -18.59 16.59 -7.01
C MET A 351 -17.87 17.92 -7.30
N LEU A 352 -17.57 18.28 -8.55
CA LEU A 352 -16.99 19.60 -8.89
C LEU A 352 -17.99 20.75 -8.71
N ASP A 353 -19.30 20.48 -8.78
CA ASP A 353 -20.34 21.47 -8.51
C ASP A 353 -20.42 21.80 -7.01
N PHE A 354 -20.21 20.79 -6.15
CA PHE A 354 -20.42 20.91 -4.71
C PHE A 354 -19.16 21.17 -3.90
N ALA A 355 -17.98 20.68 -4.34
CA ALA A 355 -16.76 20.70 -3.56
C ALA A 355 -16.26 22.12 -3.25
N ASP A 356 -16.12 22.50 -1.98
CA ASP A 356 -15.54 23.80 -1.58
C ASP A 356 -14.05 23.89 -1.93
N PHE A 357 -13.37 22.75 -1.91
CA PHE A 357 -11.96 22.63 -2.25
C PHE A 357 -11.74 21.48 -3.22
N VAL A 358 -10.81 21.65 -4.17
CA VAL A 358 -10.37 20.56 -5.04
C VAL A 358 -8.88 20.34 -4.89
N ALA A 359 -8.48 19.11 -4.61
CA ALA A 359 -7.09 18.69 -4.51
C ALA A 359 -6.75 17.75 -5.67
N ILE A 360 -5.95 18.23 -6.62
CA ILE A 360 -5.37 17.39 -7.68
C ILE A 360 -4.09 16.78 -7.10
N ASN A 361 -4.23 15.62 -6.47
CA ASN A 361 -3.14 14.90 -5.82
C ASN A 361 -2.31 14.11 -6.83
N LYS A 362 -1.12 13.65 -6.43
CA LYS A 362 -0.11 13.03 -7.32
C LYS A 362 0.33 14.00 -8.42
N PHE A 363 0.56 15.25 -8.03
CA PHE A 363 0.95 16.32 -8.95
C PHE A 363 2.32 16.09 -9.62
N ASP A 364 3.08 15.09 -9.19
CA ASP A 364 4.29 14.59 -9.84
C ASP A 364 4.04 13.87 -11.18
N ARG A 365 2.78 13.53 -11.48
CA ARG A 365 2.42 12.88 -12.74
C ARG A 365 2.45 13.82 -13.94
N LYS A 366 2.46 13.22 -15.13
CA LYS A 366 2.50 13.99 -16.39
C LYS A 366 1.15 14.67 -16.62
N GLY A 367 1.16 15.92 -17.05
CA GLY A 367 -0.07 16.67 -17.38
C GLY A 367 -0.72 17.37 -16.20
N SER A 368 -0.11 17.35 -15.00
CA SER A 368 -0.65 18.00 -13.79
C SER A 368 -0.93 19.49 -13.94
N LEU A 369 -0.11 20.23 -14.70
CA LEU A 369 -0.33 21.66 -14.94
C LEU A 369 -1.54 21.92 -15.85
N ASP A 370 -1.73 21.10 -16.89
CA ASP A 370 -2.92 21.17 -17.73
C ASP A 370 -4.17 20.76 -16.94
N ALA A 371 -4.06 19.70 -16.13
CA ALA A 371 -5.10 19.27 -15.21
C ALA A 371 -5.54 20.41 -14.27
N LEU A 372 -4.58 21.10 -13.64
CA LEU A 372 -4.86 22.25 -12.77
C LEU A 372 -5.63 23.34 -13.51
N ARG A 373 -5.18 23.72 -14.71
CA ARG A 373 -5.85 24.72 -15.53
C ARG A 373 -7.28 24.31 -15.87
N ASP A 374 -7.48 23.07 -16.31
CA ASP A 374 -8.77 22.61 -16.82
C ASP A 374 -9.78 22.44 -15.69
N VAL A 375 -9.36 21.89 -14.54
CA VAL A 375 -10.19 21.78 -13.33
C VAL A 375 -10.50 23.16 -12.73
N ALA A 376 -9.54 24.08 -12.69
CA ALA A 376 -9.78 25.44 -12.21
C ALA A 376 -10.80 26.19 -13.08
N LYS A 377 -10.71 26.06 -14.41
CA LYS A 377 -11.72 26.59 -15.33
C LYS A 377 -13.07 25.92 -15.10
N GLN A 378 -13.12 24.59 -14.96
CA GLN A 378 -14.40 23.91 -14.70
C GLN A 378 -15.05 24.41 -13.41
N TYR A 379 -14.28 24.46 -12.32
CA TYR A 379 -14.75 24.97 -11.03
C TYR A 379 -15.32 26.40 -11.15
N GLN A 380 -14.62 27.27 -11.88
CA GLN A 380 -15.07 28.63 -12.15
C GLN A 380 -16.41 28.66 -12.92
N ARG A 381 -16.54 27.81 -13.95
CA ARG A 381 -17.76 27.72 -14.77
C ARG A 381 -18.95 27.24 -13.95
N ASN A 382 -18.77 26.19 -13.15
CA ASN A 382 -19.82 25.60 -12.33
C ASN A 382 -20.41 26.59 -11.30
N ARG A 383 -19.61 27.59 -10.89
CA ARG A 383 -20.02 28.65 -9.94
C ARG A 383 -20.24 30.02 -10.58
N GLU A 384 -20.17 30.11 -11.90
CA GLU A 384 -20.35 31.36 -12.65
C GLU A 384 -19.42 32.51 -12.20
N LEU A 385 -18.22 32.19 -11.71
CA LEU A 385 -17.26 33.16 -11.14
C LEU A 385 -16.42 33.87 -12.21
N TRP A 386 -17.06 34.39 -13.25
CA TRP A 386 -16.41 34.96 -14.44
C TRP A 386 -15.55 36.20 -14.18
N LYS A 387 -15.76 36.88 -13.04
CA LYS A 387 -14.99 38.06 -12.61
C LYS A 387 -13.71 37.71 -11.86
N GLN A 388 -13.58 36.49 -11.37
CA GLN A 388 -12.38 36.00 -10.68
C GLN A 388 -11.48 35.28 -11.68
N ARG A 389 -10.17 35.23 -11.42
CA ARG A 389 -9.26 34.53 -12.32
C ARG A 389 -9.24 33.02 -11.98
N PRO A 390 -9.07 32.10 -12.95
CA PRO A 390 -9.02 30.67 -12.66
C PRO A 390 -7.96 30.28 -11.60
N ASP A 391 -6.82 30.97 -11.53
CA ASP A 391 -5.76 30.75 -10.54
C ASP A 391 -6.15 31.14 -9.10
N GLU A 392 -7.25 31.88 -8.92
CA GLU A 392 -7.81 32.24 -7.61
C GLU A 392 -8.73 31.16 -7.05
N MET A 393 -9.22 30.25 -7.91
CA MET A 393 -10.13 29.17 -7.49
C MET A 393 -9.48 28.29 -6.41
N PRO A 394 -10.27 27.67 -5.51
CA PRO A 394 -9.77 26.77 -4.46
C PRO A 394 -9.41 25.39 -5.02
N VAL A 395 -8.68 25.37 -6.13
CA VAL A 395 -8.11 24.18 -6.77
C VAL A 395 -6.60 24.16 -6.53
N TYR A 396 -6.11 23.08 -5.92
CA TYR A 396 -4.72 22.96 -5.48
C TYR A 396 -4.07 21.71 -6.07
N GLY A 397 -2.81 21.84 -6.49
CA GLY A 397 -1.98 20.70 -6.90
C GLY A 397 -1.19 20.14 -5.72
N THR A 398 -1.44 18.90 -5.31
CA THR A 398 -0.82 18.33 -4.10
C THR A 398 0.02 17.09 -4.41
N GLN A 399 1.06 16.87 -3.61
CA GLN A 399 1.83 15.63 -3.64
C GLN A 399 1.96 15.04 -2.23
N ALA A 400 0.93 14.32 -1.77
CA ALA A 400 0.91 13.73 -0.43
C ALA A 400 2.01 12.66 -0.19
N SER A 401 2.61 12.12 -1.27
CA SER A 401 3.74 11.19 -1.16
C SER A 401 5.08 11.90 -0.85
N ARG A 402 5.13 13.23 -0.97
CA ARG A 402 6.33 14.02 -0.71
C ARG A 402 6.25 14.64 0.67
N PHE A 403 7.22 14.29 1.51
CA PHE A 403 7.36 14.92 2.82
C PHE A 403 7.50 16.43 2.70
N ASN A 404 6.73 17.15 3.52
CA ASN A 404 6.74 18.61 3.59
C ASN A 404 6.47 19.31 2.24
N ASP A 405 5.54 18.74 1.46
CA ASP A 405 5.09 19.33 0.21
C ASP A 405 4.46 20.73 0.42
N ASP A 406 4.86 21.68 -0.41
CA ASP A 406 4.38 23.06 -0.41
C ASP A 406 2.98 23.18 -1.04
N GLY A 407 2.63 22.30 -1.98
CA GLY A 407 1.28 22.19 -2.52
C GLY A 407 0.25 21.77 -1.47
N VAL A 408 0.56 20.75 -0.66
CA VAL A 408 -0.28 20.36 0.49
C VAL A 408 -0.38 21.48 1.53
N THR A 409 0.73 22.20 1.78
CA THR A 409 0.74 23.34 2.71
C THR A 409 -0.14 24.49 2.20
N ALA A 410 -0.14 24.76 0.89
CA ALA A 410 -1.04 25.75 0.28
C ALA A 410 -2.51 25.37 0.43
N LEU A 411 -2.86 24.09 0.20
CA LEU A 411 -4.22 23.58 0.42
C LEU A 411 -4.64 23.77 1.88
N TYR A 412 -3.77 23.41 2.83
CA TYR A 412 -4.01 23.61 4.27
C TYR A 412 -4.25 25.10 4.61
N GLN A 413 -3.40 26.00 4.11
CA GLN A 413 -3.53 27.44 4.35
C GLN A 413 -4.79 28.05 3.72
N GLY A 414 -5.28 27.48 2.60
CA GLY A 414 -6.58 27.82 2.04
C GLY A 414 -7.77 27.30 2.87
N LEU A 415 -7.63 26.11 3.45
CA LEU A 415 -8.67 25.41 4.21
C LEU A 415 -8.86 25.99 5.62
N LEU A 416 -7.77 26.29 6.34
CA LEU A 416 -7.80 26.68 7.75
C LEU A 416 -8.71 27.89 8.05
N PRO A 417 -8.67 29.00 7.28
CA PRO A 417 -9.56 30.13 7.52
C PRO A 417 -11.05 29.76 7.38
N ARG A 418 -11.39 28.90 6.41
CA ARG A 418 -12.78 28.43 6.22
C ARG A 418 -13.25 27.57 7.38
N LEU A 419 -12.38 26.72 7.93
CA LEU A 419 -12.69 25.96 9.14
C LEU A 419 -12.86 26.88 10.36
N ALA A 420 -12.05 27.94 10.47
CA ALA A 420 -12.16 28.91 11.56
C ALA A 420 -13.49 29.69 11.51
N GLU A 421 -13.95 30.08 10.33
CA GLU A 421 -15.27 30.71 10.14
C GLU A 421 -16.43 29.80 10.58
N LEU A 422 -16.24 28.48 10.51
CA LEU A 422 -17.22 27.47 10.91
C LEU A 422 -17.13 27.07 12.40
N GLY A 423 -16.23 27.69 13.17
CA GLY A 423 -16.12 27.49 14.61
C GLY A 423 -14.84 26.82 15.08
N LEU A 424 -13.88 26.48 14.20
CA LEU A 424 -12.59 25.96 14.64
C LEU A 424 -11.76 27.05 15.34
N HIS A 425 -11.52 26.90 16.64
CA HIS A 425 -10.67 27.80 17.40
C HIS A 425 -9.20 27.53 17.11
N THR A 426 -8.56 28.43 16.35
CA THR A 426 -7.15 28.29 15.93
C THR A 426 -6.27 29.37 16.58
N LYS A 427 -5.01 29.04 16.80
CA LYS A 427 -3.95 29.99 17.16
C LYS A 427 -3.32 30.54 15.87
N PRO A 428 -2.60 31.68 15.95
CA PRO A 428 -1.82 32.18 14.82
C PRO A 428 -0.92 31.09 14.23
N SER A 429 -0.96 30.94 12.91
CA SER A 429 -0.22 29.90 12.19
C SER A 429 1.29 29.99 12.45
N LYS A 430 1.91 28.85 12.77
CA LYS A 430 3.37 28.69 12.91
C LYS A 430 4.03 28.25 11.61
N LEU A 431 3.27 27.67 10.68
CA LEU A 431 3.78 27.28 9.37
C LEU A 431 4.05 28.52 8.51
N ALA A 432 5.16 28.49 7.76
CA ALA A 432 5.49 29.56 6.84
C ALA A 432 4.43 29.68 5.73
N ALA A 433 3.97 30.91 5.47
CA ALA A 433 3.06 31.18 4.36
C ALA A 433 3.71 30.78 3.03
N VAL A 434 2.98 30.03 2.21
CA VAL A 434 3.43 29.65 0.87
C VAL A 434 2.67 30.45 -0.19
N ALA A 435 3.38 30.87 -1.24
CA ALA A 435 2.79 31.66 -2.34
C ALA A 435 2.34 30.78 -3.53
N VAL A 436 2.47 29.46 -3.43
CA VAL A 436 2.16 28.51 -4.51
C VAL A 436 0.74 27.97 -4.38
N LYS A 437 0.12 27.56 -5.49
CA LYS A 437 -1.15 26.80 -5.53
C LYS A 437 -0.94 25.31 -5.82
N TYR A 438 0.28 24.91 -6.18
CA TYR A 438 0.60 23.54 -6.52
C TYR A 438 2.01 23.16 -6.07
N SER A 439 2.23 21.86 -5.90
CA SER A 439 3.53 21.30 -5.51
C SER A 439 4.64 21.75 -6.46
N SER A 440 5.72 22.30 -5.89
CA SER A 440 6.93 22.61 -6.64
C SER A 440 7.83 21.39 -6.91
N GLY A 441 7.36 20.18 -6.56
CA GLY A 441 8.14 18.93 -6.56
C GLY A 441 8.73 18.56 -7.91
N LYS A 442 9.98 18.95 -8.14
CA LYS A 442 10.78 18.58 -9.33
C LYS A 442 11.68 17.37 -9.11
N ASN A 443 11.71 16.78 -7.91
CA ASN A 443 12.64 15.69 -7.59
C ASN A 443 12.10 14.34 -8.07
N ALA A 444 12.09 14.12 -9.39
CA ALA A 444 11.87 12.82 -9.98
C ALA A 444 13.16 11.98 -9.88
N ILE A 445 13.11 10.82 -9.21
CA ILE A 445 14.23 9.86 -9.19
C ILE A 445 14.53 9.36 -10.61
N VAL A 446 13.47 9.03 -11.36
CA VAL A 446 13.55 8.69 -12.78
C VAL A 446 12.79 9.76 -13.57
N PRO A 447 13.46 10.56 -14.41
CA PRO A 447 12.79 11.55 -15.24
C PRO A 447 11.72 10.91 -16.15
N PRO A 448 10.56 11.55 -16.39
CA PRO A 448 9.50 10.97 -17.22
C PRO A 448 9.96 10.51 -18.62
N ALA A 449 10.93 11.20 -19.21
CA ALA A 449 11.54 10.84 -20.50
C ALA A 449 12.27 9.48 -20.50
N ARG A 450 12.66 8.97 -19.32
CA ARG A 450 13.34 7.68 -19.13
C ARG A 450 12.44 6.63 -18.49
N SER A 451 11.14 6.87 -18.35
CA SER A 451 10.19 5.93 -17.71
C SER A 451 10.19 4.52 -18.31
N ARG A 452 10.57 4.38 -19.59
CA ARG A 452 10.61 3.11 -20.32
C ARG A 452 11.99 2.45 -20.40
N TYR A 453 12.96 2.86 -19.60
CA TYR A 453 14.33 2.33 -19.64
C TYR A 453 14.42 0.79 -19.53
N LEU A 454 13.57 0.14 -18.75
CA LEU A 454 13.53 -1.34 -18.68
C LEU A 454 13.05 -1.98 -19.98
N ALA A 455 12.15 -1.32 -20.72
CA ALA A 455 11.74 -1.77 -22.05
C ALA A 455 12.90 -1.61 -23.05
N GLU A 456 13.63 -0.49 -22.99
CA GLU A 456 14.83 -0.27 -23.80
C GLU A 456 15.91 -1.33 -23.53
N ILE A 457 16.12 -1.70 -22.27
CA ILE A 457 17.05 -2.79 -21.88
C ILE A 457 16.57 -4.13 -22.45
N ALA A 458 15.28 -4.46 -22.29
CA ALA A 458 14.73 -5.70 -22.81
C ALA A 458 14.83 -5.78 -24.35
N ASP A 459 14.55 -4.68 -25.04
CA ASP A 459 14.63 -4.59 -26.50
C ASP A 459 16.08 -4.64 -26.98
N SER A 460 17.02 -4.10 -26.22
CA SER A 460 18.47 -4.22 -26.50
C SER A 460 18.93 -5.67 -26.45
N VAL A 461 18.57 -6.41 -25.38
CA VAL A 461 18.93 -7.84 -25.23
C VAL A 461 18.28 -8.70 -26.32
N ARG A 462 16.98 -8.50 -26.59
CA ARG A 462 16.30 -9.21 -27.69
C ARG A 462 16.88 -8.85 -29.06
N GLY A 463 17.25 -7.58 -29.25
CA GLY A 463 17.93 -7.09 -30.44
C GLY A 463 19.26 -7.80 -30.65
N TYR A 464 20.08 -7.94 -29.61
CA TYR A 464 21.33 -8.68 -29.63
C TYR A 464 21.12 -10.15 -30.04
N HIS A 465 20.14 -10.85 -29.47
CA HIS A 465 19.85 -12.24 -29.85
C HIS A 465 19.37 -12.38 -31.29
N ARG A 466 18.50 -11.49 -31.78
CA ARG A 466 18.06 -11.48 -33.18
C ARG A 466 19.23 -11.22 -34.14
N PHE A 467 20.07 -10.25 -33.79
CA PHE A 467 21.28 -9.95 -34.54
C PHE A 467 22.21 -11.18 -34.58
N THR A 468 22.51 -11.77 -33.43
CA THR A 468 23.33 -12.98 -33.32
C THR A 468 22.76 -14.13 -34.15
N ALA A 469 21.45 -14.40 -34.08
CA ALA A 469 20.80 -15.43 -34.88
C ALA A 469 20.94 -15.19 -36.40
N LYS A 470 20.84 -13.92 -36.85
CA LYS A 470 21.10 -13.54 -38.23
C LYS A 470 22.56 -13.81 -38.61
N GLN A 471 23.52 -13.40 -37.78
CA GLN A 471 24.95 -13.59 -38.03
C GLN A 471 25.35 -15.08 -38.05
N VAL A 472 24.81 -15.89 -37.12
CA VAL A 472 24.97 -17.35 -37.08
C VAL A 472 24.49 -18.00 -38.38
N ARG A 473 23.32 -17.60 -38.87
CA ARG A 473 22.77 -18.11 -40.14
C ARG A 473 23.67 -17.74 -41.32
N LEU A 474 24.10 -16.48 -41.41
CA LEU A 474 24.99 -16.02 -42.49
C LEU A 474 26.34 -16.75 -42.46
N ALA A 475 26.94 -16.94 -41.28
CA ALA A 475 28.21 -17.66 -41.12
C ALA A 475 28.10 -19.13 -41.57
N ARG A 476 27.01 -19.80 -41.21
CA ARG A 476 26.70 -21.17 -41.62
C ARG A 476 26.49 -21.26 -43.14
N GLU A 477 25.63 -20.42 -43.71
CA GLU A 477 25.37 -20.41 -45.16
C GLU A 477 26.65 -20.13 -45.95
N ARG A 478 27.49 -19.17 -45.49
CA ARG A 478 28.80 -18.88 -46.12
C ARG A 478 29.71 -20.11 -46.12
N GLN A 479 29.85 -20.80 -44.98
CA GLN A 479 30.66 -22.01 -44.88
C GLN A 479 30.14 -23.12 -45.81
N GLN A 480 28.83 -23.35 -45.82
CA GLN A 480 28.20 -24.37 -46.64
C GLN A 480 28.43 -24.14 -48.14
N LEU A 481 28.32 -22.88 -48.60
CA LEU A 481 28.60 -22.52 -49.99
C LEU A 481 30.08 -22.73 -50.36
N GLN A 482 31.00 -22.33 -49.48
CA GLN A 482 32.44 -22.53 -49.65
C GLN A 482 32.81 -24.02 -49.74
N GLU A 483 32.26 -24.86 -48.85
CA GLU A 483 32.50 -26.30 -48.86
C GLU A 483 31.87 -26.99 -50.08
N THR A 484 30.68 -26.55 -50.49
CA THR A 484 30.04 -27.05 -51.73
C THR A 484 30.91 -26.75 -52.95
N ARG A 485 31.42 -25.51 -53.08
CA ARG A 485 32.34 -25.12 -54.15
C ARG A 485 33.59 -26.01 -54.16
N ARG A 486 34.19 -26.28 -52.98
CA ARG A 486 35.35 -27.18 -52.84
C ARG A 486 35.04 -28.59 -53.31
N MET A 487 33.90 -29.15 -52.92
CA MET A 487 33.48 -30.51 -53.31
C MET A 487 33.21 -30.63 -54.81
N VAL A 488 32.54 -29.64 -55.41
CA VAL A 488 32.25 -29.59 -56.86
C VAL A 488 33.55 -29.50 -57.66
N ALA A 489 34.48 -28.63 -57.25
CA ALA A 489 35.79 -28.50 -57.88
C ALA A 489 36.60 -29.80 -57.78
N ALA A 490 36.58 -30.47 -56.62
CA ALA A 490 37.25 -31.76 -56.44
C ALA A 490 36.68 -32.88 -57.34
N ALA A 491 35.41 -32.78 -57.74
CA ALA A 491 34.77 -33.69 -58.69
C ALA A 491 35.03 -33.33 -60.17
N GLY A 492 35.88 -32.33 -60.45
CA GLY A 492 36.16 -31.86 -61.81
C GLY A 492 34.98 -31.13 -62.48
N LYS A 493 34.02 -30.64 -61.69
CA LYS A 493 32.85 -29.89 -62.16
C LYS A 493 33.00 -28.41 -61.78
N HIS A 494 32.23 -27.55 -62.44
CA HIS A 494 32.15 -26.12 -62.13
C HIS A 494 30.73 -25.76 -61.68
N ALA A 495 30.61 -25.00 -60.59
CA ALA A 495 29.38 -24.36 -60.15
C ALA A 495 29.73 -22.93 -59.74
N ASP A 496 29.00 -21.95 -60.27
CA ASP A 496 29.19 -20.55 -59.93
C ASP A 496 28.44 -20.22 -58.64
N LEU A 497 29.19 -20.05 -57.55
CA LEU A 497 28.68 -19.74 -56.21
C LEU A 497 29.36 -18.49 -55.62
N ASP A 498 30.24 -17.83 -56.37
CA ASP A 498 31.12 -16.79 -55.84
C ASP A 498 30.34 -15.52 -55.46
N ASP A 499 29.31 -15.18 -56.25
CA ASP A 499 28.40 -14.07 -55.94
C ASP A 499 27.65 -14.32 -54.62
N LEU A 500 27.14 -15.54 -54.40
CA LEU A 500 26.43 -15.90 -53.17
C LEU A 500 27.36 -15.92 -51.94
N ILE A 501 28.59 -16.38 -52.09
CA ILE A 501 29.61 -16.37 -51.02
C ILE A 501 29.96 -14.93 -50.66
N THR A 502 30.20 -14.09 -51.67
CA THR A 502 30.53 -12.67 -51.49
C THR A 502 29.39 -11.93 -50.80
N GLU A 503 28.15 -12.16 -51.24
CA GLU A 503 26.95 -11.58 -50.61
C GLU A 503 26.85 -11.95 -49.12
N ARG A 504 27.08 -13.22 -48.75
CA ARG A 504 27.04 -13.64 -47.32
C ARG A 504 28.19 -13.05 -46.54
N ASP A 505 29.37 -12.92 -47.14
CA ASP A 505 30.49 -12.29 -46.47
C ASP A 505 30.23 -10.79 -46.23
N GLU A 506 29.79 -10.03 -47.22
CA GLU A 506 29.47 -8.60 -47.07
C GLU A 506 28.39 -8.34 -46.00
N ASN A 507 27.41 -9.24 -45.89
CA ASN A 507 26.35 -9.14 -44.88
C ASN A 507 26.76 -9.60 -43.48
N LEU A 508 27.90 -10.28 -43.33
CA LEU A 508 28.41 -10.69 -42.03
C LEU A 508 29.09 -9.51 -41.33
N ASP A 509 28.72 -9.27 -40.07
CA ASP A 509 29.23 -8.16 -39.29
C ASP A 509 30.76 -8.23 -39.10
N PRO A 510 31.49 -7.10 -39.15
CA PRO A 510 32.94 -7.09 -38.99
C PRO A 510 33.43 -7.75 -37.70
N ASN A 511 32.71 -7.60 -36.58
CA ASN A 511 33.08 -8.27 -35.33
C ASN A 511 32.82 -9.77 -35.41
N ALA A 512 31.72 -10.20 -36.03
CA ALA A 512 31.43 -11.62 -36.27
C ALA A 512 32.50 -12.28 -37.15
N LYS A 513 32.94 -11.62 -38.23
CA LYS A 513 34.08 -12.05 -39.05
C LYS A 513 35.34 -12.22 -38.23
N LYS A 514 35.66 -11.22 -37.41
CA LYS A 514 36.84 -11.23 -36.54
C LYS A 514 36.78 -12.37 -35.51
N LEU A 515 35.62 -12.63 -34.90
CA LEU A 515 35.44 -13.73 -33.95
C LEU A 515 35.70 -15.10 -34.61
N LEU A 516 35.15 -15.34 -35.80
CA LEU A 516 35.40 -16.57 -36.57
C LEU A 516 36.87 -16.71 -36.97
N ALA A 517 37.50 -15.63 -37.42
CA ALA A 517 38.90 -15.64 -37.83
C ALA A 517 39.86 -15.94 -36.65
N LEU A 518 39.53 -15.46 -35.45
CA LEU A 518 40.33 -15.70 -34.24
C LEU A 518 40.06 -17.06 -33.57
N TRP A 519 39.04 -17.80 -34.00
CA TRP A 519 38.66 -19.07 -33.37
C TRP A 519 39.77 -20.13 -33.41
N PRO A 520 40.48 -20.39 -34.53
CA PRO A 520 41.58 -21.34 -34.55
C PRO A 520 42.73 -20.96 -33.59
N ASP A 521 43.07 -19.67 -33.51
CA ASP A 521 44.09 -19.16 -32.60
C ASP A 521 43.65 -19.33 -31.14
N MET A 522 42.37 -19.11 -30.84
CA MET A 522 41.80 -19.37 -29.53
C MET A 522 41.88 -20.85 -29.17
N GLN A 523 41.52 -21.75 -30.08
CA GLN A 523 41.65 -23.20 -29.87
C GLN A 523 43.10 -23.60 -29.58
N ALA A 524 44.06 -23.08 -30.35
CA ALA A 524 45.48 -23.33 -30.15
C ALA A 524 45.98 -22.80 -28.79
N ALA A 525 45.55 -21.60 -28.40
CA ALA A 525 45.99 -21.00 -27.13
C ALA A 525 45.47 -21.76 -25.90
N TYR A 526 44.29 -22.36 -25.98
CA TYR A 526 43.74 -23.24 -24.92
C TYR A 526 44.10 -24.72 -25.12
N ALA A 527 44.91 -25.07 -26.13
CA ALA A 527 45.29 -26.46 -26.43
C ALA A 527 46.33 -27.03 -25.46
N GLY A 528 47.25 -26.19 -24.97
CA GLY A 528 48.40 -26.58 -24.14
C GLY A 528 48.11 -26.71 -22.65
N ASP A 529 49.14 -27.10 -21.90
CA ASP A 529 49.09 -27.20 -20.42
C ASP A 529 49.16 -25.82 -19.74
N ASP A 530 49.66 -24.79 -20.45
CA ASP A 530 49.83 -23.42 -19.97
C ASP A 530 49.27 -22.40 -20.99
N TYR A 531 48.67 -21.33 -20.49
CA TYR A 531 48.28 -20.14 -21.24
C TYR A 531 49.30 -19.04 -20.99
N VAL A 532 49.98 -18.59 -22.05
CA VAL A 532 51.04 -17.57 -21.95
C VAL A 532 50.54 -16.25 -22.53
N VAL A 533 50.49 -15.22 -21.69
CA VAL A 533 50.18 -13.84 -22.12
C VAL A 533 51.42 -12.98 -21.93
N LYS A 534 51.88 -12.35 -23.02
CA LYS A 534 52.99 -11.39 -22.97
C LYS A 534 52.42 -9.97 -22.81
N ILE A 535 52.68 -9.34 -21.66
CA ILE A 535 52.31 -7.95 -21.41
C ILE A 535 53.61 -7.15 -21.28
N ARG A 536 53.92 -6.34 -22.31
CA ARG A 536 55.20 -5.63 -22.45
C ARG A 536 56.37 -6.64 -22.39
N ASP A 537 57.29 -6.48 -21.43
CA ASP A 537 58.48 -7.32 -21.27
C ASP A 537 58.28 -8.49 -20.31
N LYS A 538 57.05 -8.73 -19.82
CA LYS A 538 56.75 -9.82 -18.87
C LYS A 538 55.85 -10.88 -19.48
N GLU A 539 56.26 -12.13 -19.38
CA GLU A 539 55.42 -13.30 -19.66
C GLU A 539 54.66 -13.70 -18.39
N ILE A 540 53.33 -13.76 -18.49
CA ILE A 540 52.46 -14.31 -17.46
C ILE A 540 52.01 -15.68 -17.94
N ARG A 541 52.35 -16.72 -17.18
CA ARG A 541 51.96 -18.10 -17.47
C ARG A 541 50.89 -18.56 -16.50
N THR A 542 49.77 -19.04 -17.04
CA THR A 542 48.67 -19.59 -16.25
C THR A 542 48.48 -21.05 -16.63
N ARG A 543 48.73 -21.96 -15.69
CA ARG A 543 48.47 -23.39 -15.88
C ARG A 543 47.00 -23.64 -16.18
N LEU A 544 46.71 -24.30 -17.29
CA LEU A 544 45.37 -24.62 -17.79
C LEU A 544 44.89 -26.02 -17.42
N VAL A 545 45.76 -26.89 -16.91
CA VAL A 545 45.43 -28.30 -16.62
C VAL A 545 45.66 -28.66 -15.16
N ALA A 546 44.67 -29.30 -14.55
CA ALA A 546 44.77 -29.97 -13.26
C ALA A 546 44.67 -31.49 -13.44
N THR A 547 45.60 -32.25 -12.88
CA THR A 547 45.60 -33.73 -12.97
C THR A 547 44.88 -34.31 -11.76
N THR A 548 43.91 -35.18 -11.99
CA THR A 548 43.18 -35.90 -10.92
C THR A 548 44.05 -37.00 -10.29
N LEU A 549 43.59 -37.57 -9.17
CA LEU A 549 44.22 -38.75 -8.55
C LEU A 549 44.28 -39.96 -9.50
N SER A 550 43.36 -40.07 -10.45
CA SER A 550 43.32 -41.14 -11.46
C SER A 550 44.22 -40.87 -12.67
N GLY A 551 45.00 -39.77 -12.68
CA GLY A 551 45.90 -39.40 -13.78
C GLY A 551 45.24 -38.63 -14.94
N THR A 552 43.91 -38.46 -14.93
CA THR A 552 43.20 -37.70 -15.98
C THR A 552 43.52 -36.20 -15.88
N LYS A 553 43.92 -35.61 -17.02
CA LYS A 553 44.12 -34.17 -17.19
C LYS A 553 42.77 -33.44 -17.41
N ILE A 554 42.37 -32.61 -16.46
CA ILE A 554 41.17 -31.78 -16.55
C ILE A 554 41.57 -30.34 -16.88
N ARG A 555 41.05 -29.83 -18.01
CA ARG A 555 41.29 -28.44 -18.42
C ARG A 555 40.43 -27.49 -17.62
N LYS A 556 40.97 -26.32 -17.28
CA LYS A 556 40.24 -25.23 -16.63
C LYS A 556 39.13 -24.65 -17.51
N VAL A 557 39.37 -24.59 -18.82
CA VAL A 557 38.40 -24.16 -19.83
C VAL A 557 38.34 -25.22 -20.92
N ALA A 558 37.15 -25.76 -21.17
CA ALA A 558 36.91 -26.72 -22.24
C ALA A 558 36.20 -26.01 -23.39
N LEU A 559 36.91 -25.82 -24.51
CA LEU A 559 36.32 -25.22 -25.71
C LEU A 559 35.46 -26.25 -26.45
N PRO A 560 34.34 -25.83 -27.07
CA PRO A 560 33.56 -26.69 -27.95
C PRO A 560 34.39 -27.17 -29.14
N ARG A 561 34.00 -28.33 -29.68
CA ARG A 561 34.58 -28.95 -30.88
C ARG A 561 33.62 -28.84 -32.07
N TYR A 562 32.88 -27.73 -32.14
CA TYR A 562 31.98 -27.48 -33.27
C TYR A 562 32.80 -27.25 -34.54
N GLU A 563 32.31 -27.79 -35.66
CA GLU A 563 32.88 -27.57 -36.99
C GLU A 563 32.05 -26.57 -37.80
N ASP A 564 30.75 -26.45 -37.50
CA ASP A 564 29.86 -25.49 -38.12
C ASP A 564 30.18 -24.06 -37.64
N HIS A 565 30.55 -23.18 -38.58
CA HIS A 565 30.83 -21.78 -38.32
C HIS A 565 29.64 -21.05 -37.69
N GLY A 566 28.41 -21.51 -37.93
CA GLY A 566 27.23 -21.02 -37.23
C GLY A 566 27.28 -21.29 -35.72
N GLU A 567 27.61 -22.51 -35.30
CA GLU A 567 27.70 -22.87 -33.87
C GLU A 567 29.01 -22.37 -33.22
N ILE A 568 30.08 -22.15 -33.99
CA ILE A 568 31.30 -21.49 -33.48
C ILE A 568 31.05 -20.01 -33.15
N LEU A 569 30.23 -19.32 -33.95
CA LEU A 569 29.93 -17.90 -33.75
C LEU A 569 28.90 -17.64 -32.66
N ARG A 570 28.02 -18.61 -32.39
CA ARG A 570 26.99 -18.52 -31.35
C ARG A 570 27.62 -18.50 -29.96
#